data_AF-A0A023B7Y7-F1
#
_entry.id   AF-A0A023B7Y7-F1
#
_cell.length_a   1.000
_cell.length_b   1.000
_cell.length_c   1.000
_cell.angle_alpha   90.00
_cell.angle_beta   90.00
_cell.angle_gamma   90.00
#
_symmetry.space_group_name_H-M   'P 1'
#
loop_
_entity.id
_entity.type
_entity.pdbx_description
1 polymer ?
#
loop_
_entity_poly.entity_id
_entity_poly.type
_entity_poly.pdbx_seq_one_letter_code
_entity_poly.pdbx_strand_id
1 'polypeptide(L)'
;MSCRALSLGGVNSLCVSEYAKALEVIPYTLAENAGLRPIEIVTALRNKHNQGLKFAAVDVKKGTVCDNIVEELNIVQPALVSQSLINLATEMVMMLLRVDDVVLCR
;
A
#
# COMPACT_ATOMS: atom_id res chain seq x y z
N MET A 1 -8.41 5.15 -3.47
CA MET A 1 -7.20 4.64 -4.18
C MET A 1 -7.48 3.95 -5.53
N SER A 2 -8.73 3.72 -5.95
CA SER A 2 -9.07 2.99 -7.19
C SER A 2 -9.22 3.86 -8.45
N CYS A 3 -9.04 5.18 -8.36
CA CYS A 3 -9.45 6.11 -9.42
C CYS A 3 -8.76 5.89 -10.77
N ARG A 4 -7.53 5.36 -10.78
CA ARG A 4 -6.77 5.07 -12.01
C ARG A 4 -7.15 3.73 -12.66
N ALA A 5 -7.70 2.78 -11.89
CA ALA A 5 -8.21 1.52 -12.43
C ALA A 5 -9.50 1.76 -13.25
N LEU A 6 -10.33 2.74 -12.85
CA LEU A 6 -11.59 3.09 -13.52
C LEU A 6 -11.37 3.73 -14.90
N SER A 7 -10.23 4.37 -15.13
CA SER A 7 -9.87 4.91 -16.45
C SER A 7 -9.38 3.87 -17.45
N LEU A 8 -9.10 2.65 -16.99
CA LEU A 8 -8.61 1.54 -17.82
C LEU A 8 -9.73 0.54 -18.07
N GLY A 9 -9.82 0.02 -19.30
CA GLY A 9 -10.80 -1.00 -19.67
C GLY A 9 -10.27 -2.43 -19.53
N GLY A 10 -11.19 -3.37 -19.32
CA GLY A 10 -10.92 -4.82 -19.40
C GLY A 10 -9.98 -5.36 -18.33
N VAL A 11 -9.18 -6.35 -18.70
CA VAL A 11 -8.26 -7.08 -17.78
C VAL A 11 -7.24 -6.18 -17.08
N ASN A 12 -6.83 -5.09 -17.74
CA ASN A 12 -5.87 -4.15 -17.17
C ASN A 12 -6.43 -3.41 -15.95
N SER A 13 -7.74 -3.14 -15.93
CA SER A 13 -8.42 -2.53 -14.77
C SER A 13 -8.32 -3.42 -13.53
N LEU A 14 -8.53 -4.73 -13.73
CA LEU A 14 -8.46 -5.72 -12.66
C LEU A 14 -7.04 -5.82 -12.09
N CYS A 15 -6.02 -5.94 -12.96
CA CYS A 15 -4.62 -6.02 -12.53
C CYS A 15 -4.20 -4.79 -11.72
N VAL A 16 -4.58 -3.58 -12.15
CA VAL A 16 -4.27 -2.34 -11.44
C VAL A 16 -5.01 -2.26 -10.11
N SER A 17 -6.26 -2.74 -10.04
CA SER A 17 -7.02 -2.79 -8.80
C SER A 17 -6.38 -3.72 -7.77
N GLU A 18 -5.99 -4.93 -8.18
CA GLU A 18 -5.33 -5.90 -7.29
C GLU A 18 -3.94 -5.43 -6.86
N TYR A 19 -3.17 -4.81 -7.76
CA TYR A 19 -1.89 -4.20 -7.41
C TYR A 19 -2.06 -3.08 -6.36
N ALA A 20 -3.08 -2.23 -6.50
CA ALA A 20 -3.38 -1.20 -5.51
C ALA A 20 -3.80 -1.79 -4.15
N LYS A 21 -4.57 -2.87 -4.14
CA LYS A 21 -4.93 -3.59 -2.91
C LYS A 21 -3.70 -4.21 -2.24
N ALA A 22 -2.75 -4.75 -3.01
CA ALA A 22 -1.52 -5.33 -2.47
C ALA A 22 -0.69 -4.31 -1.67
N LEU A 23 -0.67 -3.04 -2.07
CA LEU A 23 0.03 -1.97 -1.34
C LEU A 23 -0.58 -1.68 0.04
N GLU A 24 -1.83 -2.07 0.29
CA GLU A 24 -2.48 -1.88 1.59
C GLU A 24 -1.97 -2.85 2.67
N VAL A 25 -1.12 -3.81 2.30
CA VAL A 25 -0.44 -4.67 3.27
C VAL A 25 0.41 -3.86 4.25
N ILE A 26 1.02 -2.75 3.80
CA ILE A 26 1.89 -1.91 4.63
C ILE A 26 1.12 -1.31 5.82
N PRO A 27 0.03 -0.54 5.62
CA PRO A 27 -0.76 -0.02 6.74
C PRO A 27 -1.45 -1.11 7.54
N TYR A 28 -1.80 -2.24 6.92
CA TYR A 28 -2.36 -3.40 7.63
C TYR A 28 -1.37 -3.95 8.66
N THR A 29 -0.13 -4.26 8.23
CA THR A 29 0.91 -4.80 9.10
C THR A 29 1.34 -3.78 10.18
N LEU A 30 1.35 -2.48 9.86
CA LEU A 30 1.60 -1.44 10.88
C LEU A 30 0.53 -1.43 11.97
N ALA A 31 -0.75 -1.55 11.59
CA ALA A 31 -1.86 -1.60 12.54
C ALA A 31 -1.83 -2.89 13.38
N GLU A 32 -1.51 -4.02 12.76
CA GLU A 32 -1.38 -5.31 13.43
C GLU A 32 -0.24 -5.30 14.46
N ASN A 33 0.94 -4.82 14.07
CA ASN A 33 2.09 -4.69 14.97
C ASN A 33 1.84 -3.70 16.12
N ALA A 34 0.94 -2.73 15.92
CA ALA A 34 0.48 -1.80 16.94
C ALA A 34 -0.60 -2.38 17.88
N GLY A 35 -1.08 -3.60 17.64
CA GLY A 35 -2.20 -4.19 18.37
C GLY A 35 -3.56 -3.55 18.08
N LEU A 36 -3.66 -2.78 16.99
CA LEU A 36 -4.91 -2.16 16.53
C LEU A 36 -5.70 -3.13 15.65
N ARG A 37 -6.97 -2.82 15.39
CA ARG A 37 -7.81 -3.59 14.46
C ARG A 37 -7.49 -3.19 13.02
N PRO A 38 -6.75 -4.01 12.23
CA PRO A 38 -6.20 -3.55 10.95
C PRO A 38 -7.28 -3.23 9.91
N ILE A 39 -8.35 -4.03 9.90
CA ILE A 39 -9.50 -3.86 8.98
C ILE A 39 -10.16 -2.49 9.15
N GLU A 40 -10.33 -2.04 10.39
CA GLU A 40 -10.97 -0.75 10.67
C GLU A 40 -10.07 0.42 10.29
N ILE A 41 -8.78 0.32 10.63
CA ILE A 41 -7.78 1.32 10.28
C ILE A 41 -7.67 1.48 8.76
N VAL A 42 -7.53 0.38 8.02
CA VAL A 42 -7.44 0.41 6.55
C VAL A 42 -8.73 0.96 5.93
N THR A 43 -9.90 0.61 6.47
CA THR A 43 -11.19 1.14 5.99
C THR A 43 -11.33 2.65 6.24
N ALA A 44 -10.97 3.11 7.43
CA ALA A 44 -10.96 4.54 7.76
C ALA A 44 -9.97 5.31 6.88
N LEU A 45 -8.78 4.74 6.66
CA LEU A 45 -7.74 5.29 5.81
C LEU A 45 -8.20 5.40 4.34
N ARG A 46 -8.91 4.40 3.82
CA ARG A 46 -9.53 4.45 2.48
C ARG A 46 -10.55 5.58 2.37
N ASN A 47 -11.40 5.75 3.38
CA ASN A 47 -12.41 6.80 3.39
C ASN A 47 -11.78 8.20 3.37
N LYS A 48 -10.76 8.46 4.20
CA LYS A 48 -10.04 9.74 4.21
C LYS A 48 -9.33 10.03 2.89
N HIS A 49 -8.66 9.03 2.31
CA HIS A 49 -8.02 9.19 1.01
C HIS A 49 -9.02 9.42 -0.13
N ASN A 50 -10.22 8.85 -0.06
CA ASN A 50 -11.28 9.12 -1.02
C ASN A 50 -11.88 10.53 -0.88
N GLN A 51 -11.79 11.14 0.31
CA GLN A 51 -12.17 12.54 0.55
C GLN A 51 -11.10 13.55 0.07
N GLY A 52 -9.95 13.08 -0.44
CA GLY A 52 -8.89 13.91 -0.99
C GLY A 52 -7.74 14.21 -0.03
N LEU A 53 -7.78 13.67 1.20
CA LEU A 53 -6.69 13.79 2.16
C LEU A 53 -5.54 12.86 1.75
N LYS A 54 -4.51 13.41 1.09
CA LYS A 54 -3.36 12.64 0.57
C LYS A 54 -2.35 12.22 1.64
N PHE A 55 -2.36 12.91 2.79
CA PHE A 55 -1.40 12.73 3.87
C PHE A 55 -2.00 12.02 5.08
N ALA A 56 -3.18 11.40 4.92
CA ALA A 56 -3.80 10.63 5.98
C ALA A 56 -2.95 9.39 6.29
N ALA A 57 -2.71 9.12 7.57
CA ALA A 57 -1.84 8.03 8.00
C ALA A 57 -2.31 7.39 9.30
N VAL A 58 -1.73 6.23 9.62
CA VAL A 58 -2.00 5.51 10.86
C VAL A 58 -1.21 6.16 12.00
N ASP A 59 -1.91 6.65 13.02
CA ASP A 59 -1.32 7.10 14.28
C ASP A 59 -1.30 5.93 15.27
N VAL A 60 -0.14 5.27 15.36
CA VAL A 60 0.09 4.15 16.27
C VAL A 60 0.02 4.57 17.74
N LYS A 61 0.32 5.84 18.07
CA LYS A 61 0.33 6.32 19.47
C LYS A 61 -1.09 6.54 19.99
N LYS A 62 -1.97 7.11 19.17
CA LYS A 62 -3.37 7.35 19.53
C LYS A 62 -4.31 6.19 19.15
N GLY A 63 -3.85 5.26 18.32
CA GLY A 63 -4.67 4.16 17.80
C GLY A 63 -5.72 4.60 16.79
N THR A 64 -5.54 5.77 16.17
CA THR A 64 -6.50 6.38 15.24
C THR A 64 -5.83 6.69 13.90
N VAL A 65 -6.60 7.19 12.93
CA VAL A 65 -6.06 7.69 11.66
C VAL A 65 -5.95 9.20 11.74
N CYS A 66 -4.77 9.77 11.47
CA CYS A 66 -4.58 11.22 11.37
C CYS A 66 -4.95 11.75 9.97
N ASP A 67 -5.22 13.04 9.86
CA ASP A 67 -5.53 13.68 8.56
C ASP A 67 -4.25 14.10 7.84
N ASN A 68 -3.22 14.48 8.59
CA ASN A 68 -1.93 14.87 8.05
C ASN A 68 -0.74 14.34 8.88
N ILE A 69 0.01 13.40 8.31
CA ILE A 69 1.17 12.77 8.94
C ILE A 69 2.31 13.76 9.26
N VAL A 70 2.50 14.80 8.45
CA VAL A 70 3.61 15.74 8.63
C VAL A 70 3.29 16.74 9.74
N GLU A 71 2.08 17.30 9.70
CA GLU A 71 1.64 18.33 10.66
C GLU A 71 1.35 17.73 12.05
N GLU A 72 0.71 16.56 12.13
CA GLU A 72 0.27 15.99 13.41
C GLU A 72 1.31 15.08 14.06
N LEU A 73 2.10 14.35 13.27
CA LEU A 73 3.02 13.33 13.76
C LEU A 73 4.49 13.66 13.54
N ASN A 74 4.80 14.66 12.70
CA ASN A 74 6.16 15.02 12.28
C ASN A 74 6.94 13.80 11.75
N ILE A 75 6.25 12.88 11.06
CA ILE A 75 6.86 11.71 10.44
C ILE A 75 7.04 11.99 8.95
N VAL A 76 8.29 11.88 8.49
CA VAL A 76 8.67 12.05 7.08
C VAL A 76 9.54 10.89 6.63
N GLN A 77 9.41 10.53 5.35
CA GLN A 77 10.30 9.56 4.70
C GLN A 77 10.87 10.13 3.40
N PRO A 78 12.12 9.83 3.05
CA PRO A 78 12.68 10.23 1.77
C PRO A 78 11.92 9.58 0.61
N ALA A 79 11.51 10.37 -0.38
CA ALA A 79 10.78 9.87 -1.56
C ALA A 79 11.56 8.79 -2.33
N LEU A 80 12.90 8.89 -2.33
CA LEU A 80 13.79 7.92 -2.96
C LEU A 80 13.57 6.50 -2.39
N VAL A 81 13.39 6.37 -1.07
CA VAL A 81 13.21 5.07 -0.43
C VAL A 81 11.92 4.41 -0.90
N SER A 82 10.81 5.15 -0.92
CA SER A 82 9.52 4.62 -1.38
C SER A 82 9.53 4.26 -2.86
N GLN A 83 10.19 5.07 -3.70
CA GLN A 83 10.31 4.79 -5.14
C GLN A 83 11.15 3.53 -5.39
N SER A 84 12.32 3.43 -4.76
CA SER A 84 13.19 2.26 -4.89
C SER A 84 12.51 0.98 -4.40
N LEU A 85 11.76 1.04 -3.29
CA LEU A 85 11.01 -0.12 -2.78
C LEU A 85 9.97 -0.64 -3.76
N ILE A 86 9.16 0.26 -4.33
CA ILE A 86 8.11 -0.12 -5.27
C ILE A 86 8.72 -0.70 -6.56
N ASN A 87 9.77 -0.07 -7.09
CA ASN A 87 10.44 -0.53 -8.31
C ASN A 87 11.06 -1.91 -8.09
N LEU A 88 11.83 -2.09 -7.02
CA LEU A 88 12.50 -3.35 -6.72
C LEU A 88 11.49 -4.48 -6.49
N ALA A 89 10.43 -4.23 -5.71
CA ALA A 89 9.38 -5.23 -5.48
C ALA A 89 8.69 -5.65 -6.79
N THR A 90 8.39 -4.68 -7.65
CA THR A 90 7.76 -4.94 -8.95
C THR A 90 8.67 -5.74 -9.87
N GLU A 91 9.95 -5.38 -9.97
CA GLU A 91 10.94 -6.10 -10.78
C GLU A 91 11.12 -7.54 -10.29
N MET A 92 11.19 -7.74 -8.97
CA MET A 92 11.26 -9.08 -8.37
C MET A 92 10.07 -9.94 -8.74
N VAL A 93 8.85 -9.41 -8.60
CA VAL A 93 7.63 -10.15 -8.97
C VAL A 93 7.60 -10.44 -10.46
N MET A 94 8.04 -9.52 -11.32
CA MET A 94 8.17 -9.78 -12.77
C MET A 94 9.15 -10.90 -13.07
N MET A 95 10.29 -10.98 -12.35
CA MET A 95 11.23 -12.09 -12.51
C MET A 95 10.60 -13.42 -12.11
N LEU A 96 9.90 -13.46 -10.97
CA LEU A 96 9.22 -14.67 -10.49
C LEU A 96 8.11 -15.14 -11.45
N LEU A 97 7.28 -14.21 -11.94
CA LEU A 97 6.19 -14.54 -12.87
C LEU A 97 6.68 -15.02 -14.25
N ARG A 98 7.95 -14.81 -14.59
CA ARG A 98 8.58 -15.30 -15.83
C ARG A 98 9.19 -16.70 -15.69
N VAL A 99 9.30 -17.24 -14.49
CA VAL A 99 9.83 -18.58 -14.27
C VAL A 99 8.72 -19.59 -14.56
N ASP A 100 8.88 -20.36 -15.63
CA ASP A 100 7.92 -21.40 -16.00
C ASP A 100 8.17 -22.75 -15.30
N ASP A 101 9.43 -23.07 -14.98
CA ASP A 101 9.82 -24.32 -14.30
C ASP A 101 11.11 -24.15 -13.47
N VAL A 102 11.25 -24.97 -12.41
CA VAL A 102 12.42 -24.98 -11.51
C VAL A 102 12.97 -26.40 -11.45
N VAL A 103 14.17 -26.60 -12.02
CA VAL A 103 14.87 -27.88 -11.97
C VAL A 103 15.84 -27.90 -10.78
N LEU A 104 15.60 -28.80 -9.83
CA LEU A 104 16.47 -29.03 -8.68
C LEU A 104 17.55 -30.07 -9.04
N CYS A 105 18.81 -29.66 -9.04
CA CYS A 105 19.95 -30.57 -9.20
C CYS A 105 20.53 -30.96 -7.83
N ARG A 106 20.96 -32.22 -7.72
CA ARG A 106 21.52 -32.81 -6.50
C ARG A 106 23.04 -32.75 -6.48
#